data_AF-A0A7J2L5Z4-F1
#
_entry.id   AF-A0A7J2L5Z4-F1
#
_cell.length_a   1.000
_cell.length_b   1.000
_cell.length_c   1.000
_cell.angle_alpha   90.00
_cell.angle_beta   90.00
_cell.angle_gamma   90.00
#
_symmetry.space_group_name_H-M   'P 1'
#
loop_
_entity.id
_entity.type
_entity.pdbx_description
1 polymer ?
#
loop_
_entity_poly.entity_id
_entity_poly.type
_entity_poly.pdbx_seq_one_letter_code
_entity_poly.pdbx_strand_id
1 'polypeptide(L)'
;MPNGKFPLRAAKILGFDTKKLQPGFVVSKIGNTYSGSSLLGLAATLDVAKPGERILITSYGSGAGSDSFSIKVTDLIEERRNTVRKIRDYINDKVYVNYAEYMKMRGGL
;
A
#
# COMPACT_ATOMS: atom_id res chain seq x y z
N MET A 1 1.42 -7.10 -0.05
CA MET A 1 2.82 -6.97 0.40
C MET A 1 2.95 -7.63 1.77
N PRO A 2 3.33 -8.91 1.86
CA PRO A 2 3.42 -9.60 3.14
C PRO A 2 4.55 -9.06 4.04
N ASN A 3 5.54 -8.39 3.45
CA ASN A 3 6.60 -7.64 4.11
C ASN A 3 7.19 -6.63 3.11
N GLY A 4 8.16 -5.81 3.57
CA GLY A 4 8.85 -4.85 2.69
C GLY A 4 9.84 -5.49 1.69
N LYS A 5 10.34 -6.71 1.94
CA LYS A 5 11.37 -7.33 1.11
C LYS A 5 10.83 -7.86 -0.22
N PHE A 6 9.67 -8.50 -0.21
CA PHE A 6 9.15 -9.20 -1.41
C PHE A 6 8.75 -8.26 -2.55
N PRO A 7 8.07 -7.12 -2.33
CA PRO A 7 7.74 -6.19 -3.42
C PRO A 7 9.00 -5.63 -4.10
N LEU A 8 10.04 -5.30 -3.31
CA LEU A 8 11.32 -4.82 -3.83
C LEU A 8 12.03 -5.89 -4.67
N ARG A 9 12.00 -7.15 -4.20
CA ARG A 9 12.57 -8.28 -4.95
C ARG A 9 11.83 -8.50 -6.27
N ALA A 10 10.49 -8.47 -6.25
CA ALA A 10 9.68 -8.61 -7.46
C ALA A 10 9.94 -7.49 -8.47
N ALA A 11 10.01 -6.24 -8.00
CA ALA A 11 10.37 -5.09 -8.84
C ALA A 11 11.74 -5.27 -9.52
N LYS A 12 12.75 -5.72 -8.75
CA LYS A 12 14.09 -5.99 -9.29
C LYS A 12 14.09 -7.10 -10.34
N ILE A 13 13.37 -8.21 -10.10
CA ILE A 13 13.27 -9.33 -11.05
C ILE A 13 12.61 -8.88 -12.36
N LEU A 14 11.58 -8.05 -12.27
CA LEU A 14 10.81 -7.57 -13.42
C LEU A 14 11.39 -6.30 -14.07
N GLY A 15 12.52 -5.78 -13.58
CA GLY A 15 13.17 -4.60 -14.15
C GLY A 15 12.47 -3.26 -13.85
N PHE A 16 11.62 -3.19 -12.82
CA PHE A 16 11.01 -1.92 -12.39
C PHE A 16 11.96 -1.10 -11.52
N ASP A 17 12.01 0.21 -11.76
CA ASP A 17 12.64 1.16 -10.86
C ASP A 17 11.94 1.15 -9.49
N THR A 18 12.70 0.84 -8.44
CA THR A 18 12.20 0.77 -7.06
C THR A 18 11.64 2.09 -6.55
N LYS A 19 12.06 3.25 -7.11
CA LYS A 19 11.48 4.54 -6.76
C LYS A 19 9.99 4.63 -7.12
N LYS A 20 9.56 3.94 -8.17
CA LYS A 20 8.14 3.89 -8.59
C LYS A 20 7.24 3.16 -7.59
N LEU A 21 7.82 2.33 -6.71
CA LEU A 21 7.06 1.64 -5.67
C LEU A 21 6.80 2.53 -4.45
N GLN A 22 7.59 3.59 -4.26
CA GLN A 22 7.61 4.39 -3.05
C GLN A 22 6.22 4.91 -2.61
N PRO A 23 5.34 5.42 -3.49
CA PRO A 23 4.01 5.87 -3.10
C PRO A 23 3.17 4.77 -2.43
N GLY A 24 3.18 3.56 -3.01
CA GLY A 24 2.42 2.41 -2.52
C GLY A 24 3.10 1.58 -1.44
N PHE A 25 4.34 1.90 -1.06
CA PHE A 25 5.17 1.08 -0.16
C PHE A 25 4.88 1.30 1.33
N VAL A 26 3.60 1.19 1.70
CA VAL A 26 3.09 1.48 3.05
C VAL A 26 3.35 0.38 4.07
N VAL A 27 3.68 -0.84 3.63
CA VAL A 27 3.94 -2.02 4.49
C VAL A 27 5.00 -1.77 5.55
N SER A 28 5.98 -0.90 5.27
CA SER A 28 7.03 -0.50 6.22
C SER A 28 6.49 0.27 7.44
N LYS A 29 5.29 0.83 7.35
CA LYS A 29 4.68 1.68 8.37
C LYS A 29 3.52 0.99 9.12
N ILE A 30 2.78 0.11 8.46
CA ILE A 30 1.55 -0.49 9.00
C ILE A 30 1.60 -2.03 9.10
N GLY A 31 2.63 -2.67 8.56
CA GLY A 31 2.73 -4.12 8.51
C GLY A 31 1.84 -4.77 7.43
N ASN A 32 1.60 -6.07 7.58
CA ASN A 32 0.88 -6.88 6.60
C ASN A 32 -0.62 -6.86 6.86
N THR A 33 -1.39 -6.23 5.97
CA THR A 33 -2.86 -6.19 6.00
C THR A 33 -3.51 -7.23 5.08
N TYR A 34 -2.77 -8.27 4.68
CA TYR A 34 -3.23 -9.35 3.82
C TYR A 34 -3.91 -8.84 2.54
N SER A 35 -5.17 -9.20 2.30
CA SER A 35 -5.95 -8.80 1.13
C SER A 35 -6.08 -7.29 0.98
N GLY A 36 -6.01 -6.52 2.07
CA GLY A 36 -6.02 -5.07 2.03
C GLY A 36 -4.71 -4.45 1.56
N SER A 37 -3.62 -5.21 1.48
CA SER A 37 -2.28 -4.65 1.27
C SER A 37 -2.09 -4.06 -0.12
N SER A 38 -2.61 -4.72 -1.17
CA SER A 38 -2.55 -4.21 -2.54
C SER A 38 -3.42 -2.96 -2.69
N LEU A 39 -4.63 -2.97 -2.14
CA LEU A 39 -5.55 -1.83 -2.19
C LEU A 39 -5.04 -0.60 -1.44
N LEU A 40 -4.42 -0.78 -0.26
CA LEU A 40 -3.78 0.33 0.46
C LEU A 40 -2.61 0.92 -0.34
N GLY A 41 -1.82 0.08 -1.01
CA GLY A 41 -0.76 0.54 -1.91
C GLY A 41 -1.31 1.33 -3.10
N LEU A 42 -2.42 0.88 -3.69
CA LEU A 42 -3.10 1.61 -4.77
C LEU A 42 -3.62 2.96 -4.29
N ALA A 43 -4.34 3.00 -3.15
CA ALA A 43 -4.87 4.24 -2.58
C ALA A 43 -3.74 5.24 -2.30
N ALA A 44 -2.64 4.80 -1.68
CA ALA A 44 -1.48 5.65 -1.42
C ALA A 44 -0.77 6.13 -2.70
N THR A 45 -0.85 5.35 -3.78
CA THR A 45 -0.35 5.75 -5.10
C THR A 45 -1.26 6.81 -5.73
N LEU A 46 -2.58 6.64 -5.65
CA LEU A 46 -3.58 7.59 -6.16
C LEU A 46 -3.54 8.95 -5.41
N ASP A 47 -3.13 8.95 -4.14
CA ASP A 47 -2.90 10.17 -3.35
C ASP A 47 -1.84 11.12 -3.95
N VAL A 48 -0.99 10.63 -4.85
CA VAL A 48 0.10 11.42 -5.46
C VAL A 48 0.21 11.29 -6.99
N ALA A 49 -0.61 10.45 -7.60
CA ALA A 49 -0.60 10.21 -9.04
C ALA A 49 -0.94 11.48 -9.83
N LYS A 50 -0.66 11.53 -11.13
CA LYS A 50 -1.04 12.64 -12.01
C LYS A 50 -1.92 12.13 -13.16
N PRO A 51 -2.79 12.99 -13.73
CA PRO A 51 -3.54 12.62 -14.91
C PRO A 51 -2.65 12.09 -16.04
N GLY A 52 -3.11 11.04 -16.72
CA GLY A 52 -2.38 10.37 -17.79
C GLY A 52 -1.33 9.35 -17.33
N GLU A 53 -0.95 9.33 -16.05
CA GLU A 53 -0.06 8.27 -15.53
C GLU A 53 -0.73 6.90 -15.60
N ARG A 54 0.11 5.85 -15.64
CA ARG A 54 -0.34 4.45 -15.63
C ARG A 54 0.19 3.73 -14.40
N ILE A 55 -0.71 3.11 -13.66
CA ILE A 55 -0.42 2.35 -12.43
C ILE A 55 -0.61 0.86 -12.74
N LEU A 56 0.40 0.06 -12.45
CA LEU A 56 0.29 -1.40 -12.40
C LEU A 56 0.16 -1.82 -10.94
N ILE A 57 -0.91 -2.53 -10.62
CA ILE A 57 -1.10 -3.18 -9.33
C ILE A 57 -1.19 -4.69 -9.53
N THR A 58 -0.46 -5.44 -8.71
CA THR A 58 -0.46 -6.90 -8.71
C THR A 58 -0.69 -7.40 -7.28
N SER A 59 -1.71 -8.24 -7.10
CA SER A 59 -2.03 -8.92 -5.85
C SER A 59 -1.35 -10.30 -5.80
N TYR A 60 -1.29 -10.90 -4.61
CA TYR A 60 -0.89 -12.30 -4.45
C TYR A 60 -1.60 -12.88 -3.24
N GLY A 61 -2.22 -14.04 -3.42
CA GLY A 61 -2.82 -14.85 -2.36
C GLY A 61 -2.19 -16.23 -2.29
N SER A 62 -1.88 -16.71 -1.08
CA SER A 62 -1.34 -18.06 -0.88
C SER A 62 -2.38 -19.13 -1.24
N GLY A 63 -1.94 -20.20 -1.91
CA GLY A 63 -2.83 -21.24 -2.42
C GLY A 63 -2.48 -21.82 -3.81
N ALA A 64 -2.00 -21.09 -4.83
CA ALA A 64 -1.71 -19.66 -4.94
C ALA A 64 -2.33 -19.04 -6.20
N GLY A 65 -2.58 -17.73 -6.16
CA GLY A 65 -3.13 -16.95 -7.26
C GLY A 65 -2.68 -15.50 -7.21
N SER A 66 -2.79 -14.81 -8.35
CA SER A 66 -2.39 -13.42 -8.51
C SER A 66 -3.28 -12.74 -9.54
N ASP A 67 -3.76 -11.54 -9.21
CA ASP A 67 -4.51 -10.68 -10.11
C ASP A 67 -3.71 -9.41 -10.40
N SER A 68 -3.70 -8.98 -11.65
CA SER A 68 -3.02 -7.76 -12.06
C SER A 68 -3.94 -6.83 -12.82
N PHE A 69 -3.86 -5.53 -12.50
CA PHE A 69 -4.65 -4.49 -13.15
C PHE A 69 -3.73 -3.37 -13.64
N SER A 70 -3.96 -2.92 -14.88
CA SER A 70 -3.34 -1.71 -15.44
C SER A 70 -4.37 -0.59 -15.44
N ILE A 71 -4.14 0.42 -14.61
CA ILE A 71 -5.05 1.55 -14.39
C ILE A 71 -4.46 2.79 -15.07
N LYS A 72 -5.23 3.44 -15.93
CA LYS A 72 -4.90 4.77 -16.46
C LYS A 72 -5.57 5.83 -15.60
N VAL A 73 -4.77 6.75 -15.06
CA VAL A 73 -5.26 7.86 -14.24
C VAL A 73 -5.94 8.89 -15.15
N THR A 74 -7.16 9.28 -14.79
CA THR A 74 -7.95 10.27 -15.53
C THR A 74 -7.82 11.64 -14.89
N ASP A 75 -8.26 12.68 -15.61
CA ASP A 75 -8.22 14.07 -15.11
C ASP A 75 -9.11 14.28 -13.87
N LEU A 76 -10.13 13.44 -13.69
CA LEU A 76 -11.00 13.44 -12.50
C LEU A 76 -10.23 13.27 -11.18
N ILE A 77 -8.98 12.77 -11.21
CA ILE A 77 -8.18 12.62 -10.00
C ILE A 77 -7.92 13.96 -9.30
N GLU A 78 -7.80 15.06 -10.03
CA GLU A 78 -7.52 16.39 -9.46
C GLU A 78 -8.71 16.89 -8.61
N GLU A 79 -9.93 16.62 -9.07
CA GLU A 79 -11.16 16.96 -8.34
C GLU A 79 -11.42 16.01 -7.16
N ARG A 80 -11.13 14.71 -7.33
CA ARG A 80 -11.53 13.67 -6.37
C ARG A 80 -10.52 13.44 -5.25
N ARG A 81 -9.22 13.61 -5.50
CA ARG A 81 -8.16 13.24 -4.54
C ARG A 81 -8.29 13.94 -3.20
N ASN A 82 -8.67 15.22 -3.20
CA ASN A 82 -8.71 16.03 -1.98
C ASN A 82 -10.09 16.07 -1.30
N THR A 83 -11.08 15.32 -1.79
CA THR A 83 -12.40 15.23 -1.13
C THR A 83 -12.44 14.18 -0.03
N VAL A 84 -11.34 13.45 0.19
CA VAL A 84 -11.21 12.39 1.20
C VAL A 84 -9.86 12.50 1.91
N ARG A 85 -9.74 11.89 3.10
CA ARG A 85 -8.46 11.78 3.83
C ARG A 85 -7.48 10.91 3.03
N LYS A 86 -6.19 11.28 3.05
CA LYS A 86 -5.13 10.53 2.38
C LYS A 86 -4.66 9.38 3.26
N ILE A 87 -4.06 8.34 2.66
CA ILE A 87 -3.49 7.20 3.40
C ILE A 87 -2.46 7.67 4.43
N ARG A 88 -1.66 8.69 4.10
CA ARG A 88 -0.68 9.26 5.03
C ARG A 88 -1.33 9.83 6.29
N ASP A 89 -2.52 10.41 6.17
CA ASP A 89 -3.22 11.01 7.31
C ASP A 89 -3.72 9.93 8.27
N TYR A 90 -4.21 8.80 7.75
CA TYR A 90 -4.54 7.62 8.55
C TYR A 90 -3.32 6.99 9.23
N ILE A 91 -2.18 6.92 8.54
CA ILE A 91 -0.94 6.35 9.10
C ILE A 91 -0.37 7.22 10.23
N ASN A 92 -0.56 8.54 10.15
CA ASN A 92 -0.08 9.48 11.15
C ASN A 92 -1.01 9.57 12.36
N ASP A 93 -2.29 9.26 12.18
CA ASP A 93 -3.31 9.14 13.21
C ASP A 93 -3.16 7.81 13.96
N LYS A 94 -2.15 7.74 14.84
CA LYS A 94 -1.79 6.54 15.59
C LYS A 94 -1.35 6.85 17.01
N VAL A 95 -1.47 5.87 17.88
CA VAL A 95 -0.93 5.87 19.23
C VAL A 95 0.16 4.80 19.31
N TYR A 96 1.34 5.19 19.82
CA TYR A 96 2.39 4.22 20.11
C TYR A 96 2.06 3.51 21.42
N VAL A 97 2.22 2.19 21.41
CA VAL A 97 2.04 1.33 22.58
C VAL A 97 3.32 0.53 22.81
N ASN A 98 3.61 0.23 24.07
CA ASN A 98 4.67 -0.70 24.42
C ASN A 98 4.21 -2.16 24.25
N TYR A 99 5.14 -3.10 24.41
CA TYR A 99 4.86 -4.51 24.18
C TYR A 99 3.84 -5.09 25.17
N ALA A 100 3.87 -4.69 26.44
CA ALA A 100 2.93 -5.18 27.45
C ALA A 100 1.50 -4.69 27.16
N GLU A 101 1.34 -3.42 26.78
CA GLU A 101 0.08 -2.86 26.32
C GLU A 101 -0.45 -3.59 25.08
N TYR A 102 0.42 -3.84 24.10
CA TYR A 102 0.08 -4.62 22.91
C TYR A 102 -0.39 -6.03 23.27
N MET A 103 0.34 -6.75 24.12
CA MET A 103 -0.03 -8.11 24.55
C MET A 103 -1.40 -8.11 25.23
N LYS A 104 -1.65 -7.17 26.15
CA LYS A 104 -2.95 -7.00 26.80
C LYS A 104 -4.07 -6.74 25.79
N MET A 105 -3.86 -5.86 24.81
CA MET A 105 -4.83 -5.58 23.73
C MET A 105 -5.12 -6.82 22.86
N ARG A 106 -4.17 -7.75 22.74
CA ARG A 106 -4.30 -8.99 21.99
C ARG A 106 -4.87 -10.15 22.82
N GLY A 107 -5.27 -9.92 24.07
CA GLY A 107 -5.78 -10.94 24.97
C GLY A 107 -4.70 -11.84 25.56
N GLY A 108 -3.43 -11.43 25.50
CA GLY A 108 -2.33 -12.07 26.22
C GLY A 108 -2.11 -11.36 27.55
N LEU A 109 -2.18 -12.13 28.65
CA LEU A 109 -2.35 -11.74 30.06
C LEU A 109 -3.81 -11.72 30.53
#